data_AF-A0A925V1L4-F1
#
_entry.id   AF-A0A925V1L4-F1
#
_cell.length_a   1.000
_cell.length_b   1.000
_cell.length_c   1.000
_cell.angle_alpha   90.00
_cell.angle_beta   90.00
_cell.angle_gamma   90.00
#
_symmetry.space_group_name_H-M   'P 1'
#
loop_
_entity.id
_entity.type
_entity.pdbx_description
1 polymer ?
#
loop_
_entity_poly.entity_id
_entity_poly.type
_entity_poly.pdbx_seq_one_letter_code
_entity_poly.pdbx_strand_id
1 'polypeptide(L)'
;SLSLERAVHYYEAAATAKPTGRRALRGLVHSYRQMGDDRRAAAATERLLEQFDPSEPSAIDLRMGIASFLSTTPETLPRALDHARIVLEARPDDARALQLMADLLDRAGQGVAAAELLERLAARERNRDRLHDILLRRAKLLAAEPDQQDAALDAIERAANLNPGNRETVSLFVDQLERAGQTDRIAAYLGPIRNAVGANIGRGAVSLRDLALLAKVARMVHPALARMADALVGAIEPTGEVAVEIAGPSPAALRQFIDRADARLALLAEGEPPPLHALLAAIDGAVARLGHEFPSIGPSDLAPMPKGEGGTVLLEVARKLAELSQTRAPRLQASSTHNTVIFLQDPLPTVRLGVNLWNLGDELAMRGLVAVAFARLAFGAPRVRGLPPVAIDLLLAASFEISGVFNPLTADPDPRVLGELVAQLRNLLPRRHLKAVEDACKALAGHTFDPGSTARAIRASDLRLATLLTGDASCTLSAACALDGVMGGSLKQRTNRSRSAQDLLAHLIGDDFIAAAVQLGTL
;
A
#
# COMPACT_ATOMS: atom_id res chain seq x y z
N SER A 1 -38.07 -8.49 -44.86
CA SER A 1 -37.45 -9.59 -45.62
C SER A 1 -37.58 -9.39 -47.13
N LEU A 2 -38.81 -9.34 -47.69
CA LEU A 2 -39.07 -9.28 -49.14
C LEU A 2 -38.36 -8.16 -49.94
N SER A 3 -38.10 -7.00 -49.33
CA SER A 3 -37.37 -5.90 -49.98
C SER A 3 -35.86 -6.19 -50.11
N LEU A 4 -35.27 -6.87 -49.12
CA LEU A 4 -33.85 -7.19 -49.08
C LEU A 4 -33.50 -8.36 -50.02
N GLU A 5 -34.36 -9.37 -50.09
CA GLU A 5 -34.20 -10.49 -51.03
C GLU A 5 -34.26 -10.00 -52.49
N ARG A 6 -35.15 -9.05 -52.80
CA ARG A 6 -35.18 -8.40 -54.12
C ARG A 6 -33.91 -7.59 -54.40
N ALA A 7 -33.41 -6.85 -53.41
CA ALA A 7 -32.16 -6.10 -53.55
C ALA A 7 -30.96 -7.03 -53.82
N VAL A 8 -30.86 -8.15 -53.09
CA VAL A 8 -29.85 -9.20 -53.35
C VAL A 8 -29.96 -9.70 -54.78
N HIS A 9 -31.16 -10.06 -55.24
CA HIS A 9 -31.37 -10.54 -56.60
C HIS A 9 -30.89 -9.54 -57.67
N TYR A 10 -31.22 -8.25 -57.52
CA TYR A 10 -30.77 -7.21 -58.43
C TYR A 10 -29.25 -7.02 -58.40
N TYR A 11 -28.64 -7.03 -57.22
CA TYR A 11 -27.19 -6.89 -57.11
C TYR A 11 -26.43 -8.14 -57.59
N GLU A 12 -26.99 -9.35 -57.44
CA GLU A 12 -26.43 -10.60 -57.98
C GLU A 12 -26.46 -10.58 -59.51
N ALA A 13 -27.59 -10.17 -60.10
CA ALA A 13 -27.70 -9.97 -61.54
C ALA A 13 -26.70 -8.93 -62.05
N ALA A 14 -26.56 -7.80 -61.35
CA ALA A 14 -25.60 -6.75 -61.70
C ALA A 14 -24.13 -7.20 -61.57
N ALA A 15 -23.80 -7.95 -60.52
CA ALA A 15 -22.47 -8.53 -60.31
C ALA A 15 -22.15 -9.65 -61.31
N THR A 16 -23.16 -10.35 -61.83
CA THR A 16 -23.00 -11.34 -62.89
C THR A 16 -22.74 -10.67 -64.24
N ALA A 17 -23.48 -9.61 -64.55
CA ALA A 17 -23.30 -8.83 -65.78
C ALA A 17 -21.96 -8.07 -65.81
N LYS A 18 -21.48 -7.59 -64.66
CA LYS A 18 -20.17 -6.93 -64.53
C LYS A 18 -19.44 -7.43 -63.28
N PRO A 19 -18.65 -8.53 -63.39
CA PRO A 19 -17.94 -9.14 -62.26
C PRO A 19 -17.00 -8.20 -61.51
N THR A 20 -16.44 -7.20 -62.18
CA THR A 20 -15.53 -6.20 -61.60
C THR A 20 -16.23 -4.96 -61.05
N GLY A 21 -17.58 -4.96 -61.04
CA GLY A 21 -18.40 -3.82 -60.63
C GLY A 21 -18.40 -3.57 -59.12
N ARG A 22 -17.47 -2.74 -58.62
CA ARG A 22 -17.36 -2.39 -57.17
C ARG A 22 -18.69 -1.96 -56.52
N ARG A 23 -19.55 -1.21 -57.22
CA ARG A 23 -20.86 -0.75 -56.68
C ARG A 23 -21.83 -1.90 -56.42
N ALA A 24 -21.95 -2.85 -57.35
CA ALA A 24 -22.83 -4.00 -57.20
C ALA A 24 -22.36 -4.91 -56.06
N LEU A 25 -21.04 -5.16 -55.96
CA LEU A 25 -20.44 -5.94 -54.89
C LEU A 25 -20.61 -5.28 -53.51
N ARG A 26 -20.47 -3.95 -53.39
CA ARG A 26 -20.79 -3.22 -52.14
C ARG A 26 -22.27 -3.37 -51.76
N GLY A 27 -23.16 -3.30 -52.74
CA GLY A 27 -24.59 -3.56 -52.56
C GLY A 27 -24.86 -4.94 -51.99
N LEU A 28 -24.23 -5.98 -52.55
CA LEU A 28 -24.33 -7.36 -52.04
C LEU A 28 -23.84 -7.50 -50.60
N VAL A 29 -22.66 -6.95 -50.29
CA VAL A 29 -22.12 -7.01 -48.92
C VAL A 29 -23.08 -6.37 -47.92
N HIS A 30 -23.64 -5.21 -48.26
CA HIS A 30 -24.59 -4.51 -47.39
C HIS A 30 -25.89 -5.31 -47.21
N SER A 31 -26.46 -5.84 -48.30
CA SER A 31 -27.70 -6.61 -48.25
C SER A 31 -27.54 -7.93 -47.49
N TYR A 32 -26.46 -8.69 -47.69
CA TYR A 32 -26.23 -9.93 -46.93
C TYR A 32 -26.01 -9.67 -45.43
N ARG A 33 -25.30 -8.60 -45.05
CA ARG A 33 -25.16 -8.20 -43.63
C ARG A 33 -26.49 -7.83 -43.00
N GLN A 34 -27.35 -7.08 -43.70
CA GLN A 34 -28.68 -6.75 -43.18
C GLN A 34 -29.60 -7.97 -43.03
N MET A 35 -29.34 -9.03 -43.79
CA MET A 35 -30.06 -10.31 -43.68
C MET A 35 -29.47 -11.24 -42.60
N GLY A 36 -28.32 -10.90 -42.01
CA GLY A 36 -27.60 -11.77 -41.07
C GLY A 36 -26.95 -12.99 -41.75
N ASP A 37 -26.82 -13.01 -43.07
CA ASP A 37 -26.11 -14.08 -43.80
C ASP A 37 -24.63 -13.73 -43.91
N ASP A 38 -23.93 -13.89 -42.78
CA ASP A 38 -22.55 -13.42 -42.67
C ASP A 38 -21.59 -14.21 -43.55
N ARG A 39 -21.90 -15.48 -43.87
CA ARG A 39 -21.09 -16.30 -44.78
C ARG A 39 -21.11 -15.74 -46.20
N ARG A 40 -22.30 -15.40 -46.72
CA ARG A 40 -22.41 -14.77 -48.04
C ARG A 40 -21.85 -13.36 -48.04
N ALA A 41 -22.03 -12.62 -46.94
CA ALA A 41 -21.44 -11.30 -46.79
C ALA A 41 -19.90 -11.33 -46.86
N ALA A 42 -19.26 -12.31 -46.21
CA ALA A 42 -17.80 -12.50 -46.26
C ALA A 42 -17.33 -12.84 -47.69
N ALA A 43 -17.99 -13.80 -48.36
CA ALA A 43 -17.65 -14.17 -49.74
C ALA A 43 -17.82 -13.00 -50.73
N ALA A 44 -18.88 -12.20 -50.58
CA ALA A 44 -19.08 -10.99 -51.38
C ALA A 44 -18.01 -9.92 -51.08
N THR A 45 -17.55 -9.84 -49.83
CA THR A 45 -16.48 -8.91 -49.42
C THR A 45 -15.13 -9.31 -50.01
N GLU A 46 -14.79 -10.60 -50.06
CA GLU A 46 -13.57 -11.11 -50.72
C GLU A 46 -13.58 -10.80 -52.21
N ARG A 47 -14.69 -11.07 -52.91
CA ARG A 47 -14.87 -10.69 -54.32
C ARG A 47 -14.73 -9.18 -54.55
N LEU A 48 -15.24 -8.38 -53.61
CA LEU A 48 -15.07 -6.93 -53.64
C LEU A 48 -13.59 -6.55 -53.49
N LEU A 49 -12.86 -7.21 -52.58
CA LEU A 49 -11.45 -6.96 -52.29
C LEU A 49 -10.50 -7.33 -53.43
N GLU A 50 -10.84 -8.29 -54.29
CA GLU A 50 -10.11 -8.59 -55.53
C GLU A 50 -10.08 -7.40 -56.51
N GLN A 51 -11.01 -6.46 -56.36
CA GLN A 51 -11.10 -5.27 -57.21
C GLN A 51 -10.27 -4.10 -56.70
N PHE A 52 -9.61 -4.21 -55.54
CA PHE A 52 -8.81 -3.16 -54.92
C PHE A 52 -7.32 -3.50 -54.95
N ASP A 53 -6.47 -2.48 -55.07
CA ASP A 53 -5.06 -2.65 -54.73
C ASP A 53 -4.93 -2.93 -53.22
N PRO A 54 -4.10 -3.92 -52.79
CA PRO A 54 -3.91 -4.25 -51.38
C PRO A 54 -3.50 -3.07 -50.48
N SER A 55 -2.83 -2.07 -51.05
CA SER A 55 -2.35 -0.87 -50.34
C SER A 55 -3.40 0.25 -50.23
N GLU A 56 -4.54 0.15 -50.95
CA GLU A 56 -5.61 1.15 -50.87
C GLU A 56 -6.18 1.22 -49.43
N PRO A 57 -6.32 2.43 -48.82
CA PRO A 57 -6.83 2.56 -47.46
C PRO A 57 -8.19 1.89 -47.23
N SER A 58 -9.10 1.99 -48.19
CA SER A 58 -10.41 1.32 -48.09
C SER A 58 -10.32 -0.20 -48.16
N ALA A 59 -9.33 -0.75 -48.86
CA ALA A 59 -9.09 -2.18 -48.92
C ALA A 59 -8.54 -2.69 -47.59
N ILE A 60 -7.64 -1.92 -46.96
CA ILE A 60 -7.08 -2.23 -45.64
C ILE A 60 -8.19 -2.29 -44.58
N ASP A 61 -9.06 -1.27 -44.50
CA ASP A 61 -10.14 -1.26 -43.51
C ASP A 61 -11.14 -2.41 -43.74
N LEU A 62 -11.45 -2.74 -45.01
CA LEU A 62 -12.30 -3.88 -45.37
C LEU A 62 -11.64 -5.22 -45.00
N ARG A 63 -10.34 -5.38 -45.27
CA ARG A 63 -9.56 -6.59 -44.93
C ARG A 63 -9.45 -6.80 -43.43
N MET A 64 -9.21 -5.73 -42.66
CA MET A 64 -9.23 -5.80 -41.20
C MET A 64 -10.61 -6.21 -40.67
N GLY A 65 -11.68 -5.62 -41.22
CA GLY A 65 -13.05 -5.95 -40.81
C GLY A 65 -13.42 -7.40 -41.12
N ILE A 66 -13.09 -7.91 -42.31
CA ILE A 66 -13.38 -9.31 -42.65
C ILE A 66 -12.50 -10.29 -41.88
N ALA A 67 -11.21 -9.98 -41.65
CA ALA A 67 -10.33 -10.81 -40.84
C ALA A 67 -10.85 -10.93 -39.40
N SER A 68 -11.28 -9.81 -38.79
CA SER A 68 -11.92 -9.83 -37.47
C SER A 68 -13.19 -10.68 -37.46
N PHE A 69 -14.01 -10.63 -38.52
CA PHE A 69 -15.22 -11.44 -38.63
C PHE A 69 -14.92 -12.94 -38.78
N LEU A 70 -14.00 -13.29 -39.68
CA LEU A 70 -13.57 -14.67 -39.95
C LEU A 70 -12.79 -15.29 -38.78
N SER A 71 -12.33 -14.49 -37.82
CA SER A 71 -11.64 -14.97 -36.61
C SER A 71 -12.55 -15.72 -35.62
N THR A 72 -13.86 -15.74 -35.86
CA THR A 72 -14.86 -16.23 -34.91
C THR A 72 -14.94 -17.75 -34.82
N THR A 73 -14.60 -18.47 -35.90
CA THR A 73 -14.60 -19.94 -35.89
C THR A 73 -13.25 -20.51 -36.36
N PRO A 74 -12.85 -21.71 -35.86
CA PRO A 74 -11.60 -22.34 -36.26
C PRO A 74 -11.51 -22.62 -37.76
N GLU A 75 -12.63 -22.91 -38.43
CA GLU A 75 -12.68 -23.23 -39.86
C GLU A 75 -12.36 -22.02 -40.75
N THR A 76 -12.70 -20.81 -40.28
CA THR A 76 -12.46 -19.57 -41.03
C THR A 76 -11.18 -18.85 -40.63
N LEU A 77 -10.50 -19.31 -39.57
CA LEU A 77 -9.27 -18.71 -39.05
C LEU A 77 -8.12 -18.64 -40.08
N PRO A 78 -7.85 -19.67 -40.92
CA PRO A 78 -6.82 -19.56 -41.96
C PRO A 78 -7.07 -18.41 -42.95
N ARG A 79 -8.34 -18.19 -43.32
CA ARG A 79 -8.73 -17.09 -44.20
C ARG A 79 -8.56 -15.73 -43.51
N ALA A 80 -8.87 -15.65 -42.21
CA ALA A 80 -8.62 -14.44 -41.43
C ALA A 80 -7.13 -14.08 -41.41
N LEU A 81 -6.25 -15.07 -41.21
CA LEU A 81 -4.80 -14.89 -41.24
C LEU A 81 -4.30 -14.40 -42.60
N ASP A 82 -4.82 -14.93 -43.71
CA ASP A 82 -4.42 -14.47 -45.05
C ASP A 82 -4.80 -13.00 -45.28
N HIS A 83 -6.00 -12.58 -44.88
CA HIS A 83 -6.39 -11.18 -44.96
C HIS A 83 -5.53 -10.26 -44.09
N ALA A 84 -5.23 -10.67 -42.86
CA ALA A 84 -4.37 -9.91 -41.95
C ALA A 84 -2.92 -9.83 -42.46
N ARG A 85 -2.39 -10.90 -43.06
CA ARG A 85 -1.06 -10.91 -43.70
C ARG A 85 -0.97 -9.88 -44.81
N ILE A 86 -1.96 -9.82 -45.70
CA ILE A 86 -2.01 -8.83 -46.79
C ILE A 86 -2.04 -7.40 -46.23
N VAL A 87 -2.78 -7.16 -45.15
CA VAL A 87 -2.81 -5.84 -44.49
C VAL A 87 -1.43 -5.49 -43.91
N LEU A 88 -0.76 -6.45 -43.27
CA LEU A 88 0.54 -6.23 -42.66
C LEU A 88 1.66 -6.06 -43.71
N GLU A 89 1.58 -6.74 -44.85
CA GLU A 89 2.49 -6.52 -45.98
C GLU A 89 2.33 -5.10 -46.56
N ALA A 90 1.10 -4.63 -46.69
CA ALA A 90 0.81 -3.28 -47.16
C ALA A 90 1.18 -2.19 -46.14
N ARG A 91 1.01 -2.46 -44.84
CA ARG A 91 1.35 -1.56 -43.74
C ARG A 91 2.06 -2.31 -42.61
N PRO A 92 3.38 -2.51 -42.73
CA PRO A 92 4.15 -3.29 -41.75
C PRO A 92 4.08 -2.74 -40.33
N ASP A 93 3.90 -1.42 -40.20
CA ASP A 93 4.02 -0.71 -38.93
C ASP A 93 2.69 -0.15 -38.40
N ASP A 94 1.55 -0.51 -39.03
CA ASP A 94 0.23 -0.12 -38.49
C ASP A 94 -0.06 -0.90 -37.21
N ALA A 95 -0.16 -0.19 -36.08
CA ALA A 95 -0.43 -0.76 -34.78
C ALA A 95 -1.71 -1.62 -34.75
N ARG A 96 -2.75 -1.24 -35.50
CA ARG A 96 -4.01 -2.01 -35.56
C ARG A 96 -3.81 -3.32 -36.31
N ALA A 97 -3.00 -3.31 -37.37
CA ALA A 97 -2.67 -4.50 -38.15
C ALA A 97 -1.80 -5.48 -37.34
N LEU A 98 -0.78 -4.96 -36.66
CA LEU A 98 0.07 -5.75 -35.75
C LEU A 98 -0.76 -6.41 -34.65
N GLN A 99 -1.65 -5.66 -33.99
CA GLN A 99 -2.52 -6.18 -32.93
C GLN A 99 -3.47 -7.25 -33.45
N LEU A 100 -4.16 -7.00 -34.57
CA LEU A 100 -5.09 -7.95 -35.17
C LEU A 100 -4.37 -9.26 -35.56
N MET A 101 -3.21 -9.15 -36.22
CA MET A 101 -2.45 -10.33 -36.62
C MET A 101 -1.94 -11.12 -35.41
N ALA A 102 -1.46 -10.43 -34.36
CA ALA A 102 -1.06 -11.09 -33.11
C ALA A 102 -2.23 -11.87 -32.47
N ASP A 103 -3.44 -11.29 -32.45
CA ASP A 103 -4.64 -11.95 -31.92
C ASP A 103 -5.03 -13.19 -32.71
N LEU A 104 -4.91 -13.14 -34.04
CA LEU A 104 -5.23 -14.27 -34.92
C LEU A 104 -4.20 -15.40 -34.78
N LEU A 105 -2.91 -15.06 -34.70
CA LEU A 105 -1.83 -16.02 -34.51
C LEU A 105 -1.94 -16.74 -33.16
N ASP A 106 -2.22 -16.00 -32.08
CA ASP A 106 -2.49 -16.54 -30.74
C ASP A 106 -3.63 -17.59 -30.79
N ARG A 107 -4.78 -17.23 -31.40
CA ARG A 107 -5.90 -18.18 -31.59
C ARG A 107 -5.56 -19.38 -32.47
N ALA A 108 -4.62 -19.24 -33.39
CA ALA A 108 -4.15 -20.32 -34.25
C ALA A 108 -3.12 -21.24 -33.57
N GLY A 109 -2.80 -20.99 -32.29
CA GLY A 109 -1.75 -21.71 -31.56
C GLY A 109 -0.33 -21.33 -31.99
N GLN A 110 -0.16 -20.21 -32.71
CA GLN A 110 1.12 -19.71 -33.18
C GLN A 110 1.67 -18.63 -32.22
N GLY A 111 1.83 -19.00 -30.94
CA GLY A 111 2.17 -18.08 -29.86
C GLY A 111 3.48 -17.32 -30.06
N VAL A 112 4.53 -17.98 -30.56
CA VAL A 112 5.84 -17.34 -30.82
C VAL A 112 5.75 -16.25 -31.88
N ALA A 113 5.07 -16.53 -33.00
CA ALA A 113 4.87 -15.55 -34.07
C ALA A 113 4.01 -14.36 -33.59
N ALA A 114 2.99 -14.63 -32.77
CA ALA A 114 2.21 -13.57 -32.12
C ALA A 114 3.08 -12.69 -31.20
N ALA A 115 3.98 -13.30 -30.42
CA ALA A 115 4.90 -12.60 -29.53
C ALA A 115 5.89 -11.69 -30.28
N GLU A 116 6.36 -12.08 -31.47
CA GLU A 116 7.21 -11.23 -32.32
C GLU A 116 6.48 -9.97 -32.80
N LEU A 117 5.20 -10.08 -33.16
CA LEU A 117 4.39 -8.92 -33.54
C LEU A 117 4.11 -7.99 -32.35
N LEU A 118 3.92 -8.56 -31.15
CA LEU A 118 3.78 -7.77 -29.92
C LEU A 118 5.09 -7.04 -29.57
N GLU A 119 6.27 -7.61 -29.83
CA GLU A 119 7.54 -6.90 -29.65
C GLU A 119 7.65 -5.69 -30.60
N ARG A 120 7.26 -5.87 -31.86
CA ARG A 120 7.21 -4.76 -32.84
C ARG A 120 6.21 -3.68 -32.40
N LEU A 121 5.09 -4.07 -31.83
CA LEU A 121 4.10 -3.14 -31.30
C LEU A 121 4.64 -2.39 -30.07
N ALA A 122 5.28 -3.09 -29.14
CA ALA A 122 5.90 -2.54 -27.93
C ALA A 122 6.98 -1.49 -28.26
N ALA A 123 7.80 -1.73 -29.28
CA ALA A 123 8.85 -0.80 -29.70
C ALA A 123 8.33 0.58 -30.14
N ARG A 124 7.02 0.72 -30.41
CA ARG A 124 6.38 1.94 -30.89
C ARG A 124 5.39 2.56 -29.88
N GLU A 125 5.02 1.81 -28.83
CA GLU A 125 4.08 2.29 -27.83
C GLU A 125 4.75 3.26 -26.87
N ARG A 126 4.13 4.42 -26.66
CA ARG A 126 4.62 5.48 -25.76
C ARG A 126 3.85 5.52 -24.45
N ASN A 127 2.61 5.03 -24.44
CA ASN A 127 1.82 4.95 -23.24
C ASN A 127 2.36 3.81 -22.35
N ARG A 128 2.83 4.17 -21.16
CA ARG A 128 3.47 3.24 -20.21
C ARG A 128 2.55 2.06 -19.83
N ASP A 129 1.27 2.32 -19.62
CA ASP A 129 0.31 1.28 -19.19
C ASP A 129 0.02 0.31 -20.33
N ARG A 130 -0.20 0.83 -21.55
CA ARG A 130 -0.38 -0.04 -22.73
C ARG A 130 0.88 -0.83 -23.05
N LEU A 131 2.05 -0.22 -22.93
CA LEU A 131 3.33 -0.89 -23.15
C LEU A 131 3.51 -2.05 -22.14
N HIS A 132 3.17 -1.83 -20.87
CA HIS A 132 3.13 -2.89 -19.87
C HIS A 132 2.20 -4.03 -20.30
N ASP A 133 0.97 -3.72 -20.72
CA ASP A 133 -0.02 -4.74 -21.10
C ASP A 133 0.42 -5.57 -22.32
N ILE A 134 1.04 -4.91 -23.32
CA ILE A 134 1.62 -5.57 -24.50
C ILE A 134 2.76 -6.51 -24.10
N LEU A 135 3.69 -6.05 -23.24
CA LEU A 135 4.82 -6.85 -22.79
C LEU A 135 4.37 -8.03 -21.91
N LEU A 136 3.39 -7.82 -21.02
CA LEU A 136 2.82 -8.88 -20.21
C LEU A 136 2.11 -9.94 -21.07
N ARG A 137 1.42 -9.52 -22.14
CA ARG A 137 0.83 -10.47 -23.07
C ARG A 137 1.88 -11.24 -23.87
N ARG A 138 2.92 -10.56 -24.37
CA ARG A 138 4.06 -11.20 -25.04
C ARG A 138 4.70 -12.26 -24.14
N ALA A 139 4.95 -11.89 -22.89
CA ALA A 139 5.45 -12.77 -21.86
C ALA A 139 4.61 -14.03 -21.68
N LYS A 140 3.28 -13.92 -21.56
CA LYS A 140 2.38 -15.07 -21.41
C LYS A 140 2.43 -16.04 -22.59
N LEU A 141 2.51 -15.51 -23.81
CA LEU A 141 2.61 -16.33 -25.02
C LEU A 141 3.93 -17.11 -25.07
N LEU A 142 5.05 -16.44 -24.75
CA LEU A 142 6.37 -17.09 -24.71
C LEU A 142 6.48 -18.07 -23.54
N ALA A 143 5.88 -17.76 -22.40
CA ALA A 143 5.85 -18.61 -21.20
C ALA A 143 5.11 -19.94 -21.39
N ALA A 144 4.25 -20.04 -22.39
CA ALA A 144 3.55 -21.27 -22.76
C ALA A 144 4.45 -22.24 -23.57
N GLU A 145 5.53 -21.73 -24.18
CA GLU A 145 6.43 -22.47 -25.05
C GLU A 145 7.73 -22.81 -24.29
N PRO A 146 8.07 -24.10 -24.08
CA PRO A 146 9.24 -24.50 -23.29
C PRO A 146 10.57 -23.93 -23.81
N ASP A 147 10.72 -23.85 -25.13
CA ASP A 147 11.97 -23.38 -25.77
C ASP A 147 12.14 -21.86 -25.73
N GLN A 148 11.15 -21.11 -25.23
CA GLN A 148 11.14 -19.64 -25.21
C GLN A 148 11.25 -19.05 -23.80
N GLN A 149 11.72 -19.84 -22.83
CA GLN A 149 11.78 -19.44 -21.43
C GLN A 149 12.59 -18.15 -21.19
N ASP A 150 13.77 -18.01 -21.82
CA ASP A 150 14.60 -16.81 -21.67
C ASP A 150 13.93 -15.56 -22.26
N ALA A 151 13.30 -15.71 -23.42
CA ALA A 151 12.56 -14.62 -24.06
C ALA A 151 11.31 -14.22 -23.28
N ALA A 152 10.65 -15.19 -22.64
CA ALA A 152 9.55 -14.94 -21.72
C ALA A 152 10.03 -14.13 -20.51
N LEU A 153 11.14 -14.53 -19.89
CA LEU A 153 11.74 -13.82 -18.76
C LEU A 153 12.10 -12.38 -19.11
N ASP A 154 12.74 -12.13 -20.25
CA ASP A 154 13.04 -10.76 -20.72
C ASP A 154 11.77 -9.91 -20.87
N ALA A 155 10.72 -10.46 -21.49
CA ALA A 155 9.45 -9.75 -21.67
C ALA A 155 8.78 -9.41 -20.32
N ILE A 156 8.76 -10.37 -19.38
CA ILE A 156 8.17 -10.18 -18.05
C ILE A 156 8.98 -9.16 -17.26
N GLU A 157 10.31 -9.22 -17.33
CA GLU A 157 11.20 -8.33 -16.61
C GLU A 157 11.01 -6.87 -17.06
N ARG A 158 10.89 -6.66 -18.38
CA ARG A 158 10.53 -5.35 -18.94
C ARG A 158 9.15 -4.89 -18.47
N ALA A 159 8.16 -5.77 -18.40
CA ALA A 159 6.84 -5.43 -17.85
C ALA A 159 6.91 -5.07 -16.35
N ALA A 160 7.64 -5.84 -15.54
CA ALA A 160 7.81 -5.62 -14.11
C ALA A 160 8.51 -4.28 -13.82
N ASN A 161 9.48 -3.89 -14.65
CA ASN A 161 10.14 -2.58 -14.56
C ASN A 161 9.18 -1.41 -14.86
N LEU A 162 8.15 -1.63 -15.67
CA LEU A 162 7.12 -0.61 -15.94
C LEU A 162 6.09 -0.52 -14.82
N ASN A 163 5.66 -1.65 -14.26
CA ASN A 163 4.69 -1.70 -13.16
C ASN A 163 5.04 -2.79 -12.14
N PRO A 164 5.94 -2.50 -11.17
CA PRO A 164 6.41 -3.50 -10.21
C PRO A 164 5.34 -3.92 -9.19
N GLY A 165 4.22 -3.19 -9.13
CA GLY A 165 3.08 -3.53 -8.28
C GLY A 165 2.00 -4.37 -8.98
N ASN A 166 2.16 -4.68 -10.27
CA ASN A 166 1.15 -5.46 -10.98
C ASN A 166 1.20 -6.94 -10.55
N ARG A 167 0.17 -7.40 -9.86
CA ARG A 167 0.11 -8.76 -9.30
C ARG A 167 0.30 -9.88 -10.31
N GLU A 168 -0.27 -9.71 -11.50
CA GLU A 168 -0.22 -10.74 -12.53
C GLU A 168 1.19 -10.86 -13.09
N THR A 169 1.84 -9.71 -13.34
CA THR A 169 3.23 -9.63 -13.78
C THR A 169 4.17 -10.24 -12.75
N VAL A 170 4.04 -9.86 -11.49
CA VAL A 170 4.89 -10.38 -10.40
C VAL A 170 4.67 -11.88 -10.19
N SER A 171 3.42 -12.36 -10.19
CA SER A 171 3.13 -13.80 -10.08
C SER A 171 3.76 -14.59 -11.22
N LEU A 172 3.55 -14.14 -12.47
CA LEU A 172 4.11 -14.79 -13.65
C LEU A 172 5.65 -14.77 -13.61
N PHE A 173 6.25 -13.66 -13.17
CA PHE A 173 7.70 -13.54 -13.09
C PHE A 173 8.31 -14.52 -12.10
N VAL A 174 7.74 -14.62 -10.90
CA VAL A 174 8.20 -15.52 -9.83
C VAL A 174 8.07 -16.97 -10.29
N ASP A 175 6.91 -17.34 -10.85
CA ASP A 175 6.67 -18.69 -11.33
C ASP A 175 7.67 -19.07 -12.45
N GLN A 176 8.05 -18.13 -13.34
CA GLN A 176 9.03 -18.39 -14.39
C GLN A 176 10.48 -18.44 -13.88
N LEU A 177 10.85 -17.59 -12.91
CA LEU A 177 12.16 -17.64 -12.28
C LEU A 177 12.36 -18.93 -11.47
N GLU A 178 11.33 -19.41 -10.78
CA GLU A 178 11.33 -20.70 -10.09
C GLU A 178 11.53 -21.85 -11.08
N ARG A 179 10.79 -21.85 -12.21
CA ARG A 179 10.98 -22.85 -13.28
C ARG A 179 12.38 -22.81 -13.90
N ALA A 180 12.98 -21.64 -13.98
CA ALA A 180 14.34 -21.45 -14.52
C ALA A 180 15.44 -21.77 -13.49
N GLY A 181 15.08 -22.01 -12.22
CA GLY A 181 16.05 -22.12 -11.12
C GLY A 181 16.81 -20.83 -10.83
N GLN A 182 16.33 -19.67 -11.31
CA GLN A 182 16.97 -18.35 -11.17
C GLN A 182 16.39 -17.55 -9.99
N THR A 183 16.16 -18.21 -8.85
CA THR A 183 15.48 -17.60 -7.69
C THR A 183 16.25 -16.43 -7.09
N ASP A 184 17.58 -16.39 -7.24
CA ASP A 184 18.43 -15.28 -6.75
C ASP A 184 18.05 -13.93 -7.39
N ARG A 185 17.54 -13.95 -8.63
CA ARG A 185 17.11 -12.73 -9.34
C ARG A 185 15.91 -12.06 -8.68
N ILE A 186 15.13 -12.79 -7.89
CA ILE A 186 13.95 -12.26 -7.19
C ILE A 186 14.34 -11.16 -6.19
N ALA A 187 15.53 -11.26 -5.59
CA ALA A 187 16.02 -10.27 -4.64
C ALA A 187 16.08 -8.85 -5.23
N ALA A 188 16.44 -8.73 -6.51
CA ALA A 188 16.50 -7.43 -7.21
C ALA A 188 15.13 -6.75 -7.36
N TYR A 189 14.05 -7.53 -7.36
CA TYR A 189 12.68 -7.04 -7.58
C TYR A 189 11.86 -6.90 -6.30
N LEU A 190 12.33 -7.48 -5.19
CA LEU A 190 11.64 -7.41 -3.91
C LEU A 190 11.45 -5.97 -3.42
N GLY A 191 12.49 -5.13 -3.53
CA GLY A 191 12.42 -3.71 -3.17
C GLY A 191 11.35 -2.95 -3.94
N PRO A 192 11.38 -2.94 -5.29
CA PRO A 192 10.33 -2.34 -6.12
C PRO A 192 8.91 -2.85 -5.83
N ILE A 193 8.72 -4.16 -5.67
CA ILE A 193 7.41 -4.76 -5.37
C ILE A 193 6.91 -4.24 -4.02
N ARG A 194 7.73 -4.32 -2.98
CA ARG A 194 7.39 -3.82 -1.65
C ARG A 194 7.03 -2.34 -1.69
N ASN A 195 7.82 -1.51 -2.39
CA ASN A 195 7.55 -0.07 -2.50
C ASN A 195 6.21 0.21 -3.17
N ALA A 196 5.83 -0.57 -4.19
CA ALA A 196 4.53 -0.45 -4.83
C ALA A 196 3.38 -0.85 -3.87
N VAL A 197 3.56 -1.91 -3.08
CA VAL A 197 2.61 -2.32 -2.04
C VAL A 197 2.47 -1.22 -0.98
N GLY A 198 3.58 -0.68 -0.48
CA GLY A 198 3.61 0.44 0.47
C GLY A 198 2.91 1.69 -0.07
N ALA A 199 3.14 2.04 -1.34
CA ALA A 199 2.46 3.16 -2.00
C ALA A 199 0.94 2.95 -2.14
N ASN A 200 0.48 1.72 -2.41
CA ASN A 200 -0.94 1.39 -2.43
C ASN A 200 -1.57 1.50 -1.03
N ILE A 201 -0.89 1.00 0.00
CA ILE A 201 -1.31 1.13 1.40
C ILE A 201 -1.43 2.62 1.79
N GLY A 202 -0.43 3.44 1.45
CA GLY A 202 -0.42 4.87 1.72
C GLY A 202 -1.52 5.67 1.01
N ARG A 203 -2.16 5.09 -0.03
CA ARG A 203 -3.36 5.64 -0.69
C ARG A 203 -4.68 5.09 -0.12
N GLY A 204 -4.64 4.31 0.96
CA GLY A 204 -5.81 3.67 1.53
C GLY A 204 -6.36 2.49 0.71
N ALA A 205 -5.57 1.95 -0.21
CA ALA A 205 -5.93 0.81 -1.04
C ALA A 205 -5.29 -0.49 -0.51
N VAL A 206 -5.52 -0.81 0.77
CA VAL A 206 -4.94 -2.02 1.38
C VAL A 206 -5.55 -3.28 0.75
N SER A 207 -4.68 -4.11 0.19
CA SER A 207 -5.05 -5.36 -0.44
C SER A 207 -4.31 -6.54 0.16
N LEU A 208 -5.07 -7.50 0.66
CA LEU A 208 -4.56 -8.75 1.20
C LEU A 208 -3.90 -9.62 0.14
N ARG A 209 -4.33 -9.51 -1.13
CA ARG A 209 -3.69 -10.19 -2.25
C ARG A 209 -2.31 -9.63 -2.55
N ASP A 210 -2.10 -8.32 -2.35
CA ASP A 210 -0.76 -7.71 -2.52
C ASP A 210 0.18 -8.13 -1.40
N LEU A 211 -0.30 -8.16 -0.15
CA LEU A 211 0.49 -8.63 0.99
C LEU A 211 0.83 -10.12 0.90
N ALA A 212 -0.13 -10.96 0.53
CA ALA A 212 0.11 -12.40 0.32
C ALA A 212 1.09 -12.65 -0.83
N LEU A 213 1.01 -11.86 -1.91
CA LEU A 213 1.98 -11.91 -2.99
C LEU A 213 3.36 -11.49 -2.50
N LEU A 214 3.48 -10.38 -1.77
CA LEU A 214 4.74 -9.95 -1.16
C LEU A 214 5.34 -11.04 -0.27
N ALA A 215 4.51 -11.72 0.53
CA ALA A 215 4.94 -12.84 1.36
C ALA A 215 5.49 -14.00 0.52
N LYS A 216 4.78 -14.41 -0.54
CA LYS A 216 5.23 -15.44 -1.49
C LYS A 216 6.60 -15.09 -2.09
N VAL A 217 6.74 -13.87 -2.62
CA VAL A 217 7.98 -13.40 -3.26
C VAL A 217 9.14 -13.33 -2.27
N ALA A 218 8.88 -12.78 -1.08
CA ALA A 218 9.90 -12.60 -0.06
C ALA A 218 10.38 -13.92 0.55
N ARG A 219 9.57 -15.00 0.50
CA ARG A 219 9.86 -16.26 1.22
C ARG A 219 11.21 -16.87 0.89
N MET A 220 11.65 -16.75 -0.35
CA MET A 220 12.90 -17.36 -0.82
C MET A 220 14.14 -16.52 -0.48
N VAL A 221 14.03 -15.20 -0.50
CA VAL A 221 15.19 -14.28 -0.44
C VAL A 221 15.22 -13.43 0.83
N HIS A 222 14.09 -13.25 1.50
CA HIS A 222 13.93 -12.42 2.70
C HIS A 222 12.88 -13.01 3.66
N PRO A 223 13.17 -14.13 4.36
CA PRO A 223 12.20 -14.85 5.19
C PRO A 223 11.51 -14.02 6.27
N ALA A 224 12.20 -13.05 6.87
CA ALA A 224 11.62 -12.18 7.89
C ALA A 224 10.52 -11.25 7.33
N LEU A 225 10.70 -10.71 6.12
CA LEU A 225 9.67 -9.92 5.44
C LEU A 225 8.48 -10.79 5.05
N ALA A 226 8.73 -12.03 4.61
CA ALA A 226 7.67 -12.97 4.32
C ALA A 226 6.81 -13.26 5.56
N ARG A 227 7.45 -13.56 6.71
CA ARG A 227 6.76 -13.77 7.99
C ARG A 227 5.94 -12.56 8.42
N MET A 228 6.50 -11.36 8.30
CA MET A 228 5.75 -10.14 8.60
C MET A 228 4.57 -9.95 7.66
N ALA A 229 4.73 -10.12 6.35
CA ALA A 229 3.65 -10.00 5.39
C ALA A 229 2.52 -11.04 5.65
N ASP A 230 2.88 -12.28 5.95
CA ASP A 230 1.94 -13.34 6.35
C ASP A 230 1.20 -12.96 7.66
N ALA A 231 1.93 -12.47 8.67
CA ALA A 231 1.34 -12.00 9.93
C ALA A 231 0.38 -10.82 9.73
N LEU A 232 0.68 -9.90 8.81
CA LEU A 232 -0.19 -8.78 8.47
C LEU A 232 -1.46 -9.23 7.74
N VAL A 233 -1.38 -10.24 6.88
CA VAL A 233 -2.57 -10.85 6.25
C VAL A 233 -3.47 -11.44 7.34
N GLY A 234 -2.91 -12.26 8.24
CA GLY A 234 -3.66 -12.87 9.34
C GLY A 234 -4.20 -11.85 10.36
N ALA A 235 -3.47 -10.76 10.61
CA ALA A 235 -3.92 -9.68 11.47
C ALA A 235 -5.15 -8.95 10.91
N ILE A 236 -5.14 -8.66 9.60
CA ILE A 236 -6.20 -7.88 8.95
C ILE A 236 -7.44 -8.74 8.64
N GLU A 237 -7.24 -10.00 8.27
CA GLU A 237 -8.28 -10.99 8.03
C GLU A 237 -7.92 -12.29 8.75
N PRO A 238 -8.32 -12.43 10.03
CA PRO A 238 -8.09 -13.66 10.79
C PRO A 238 -8.97 -14.77 10.23
N THR A 239 -8.52 -15.43 9.18
CA THR A 239 -9.02 -16.75 8.79
C THR A 239 -8.69 -17.69 9.95
N GLY A 240 -9.65 -18.46 10.46
CA GLY A 240 -9.51 -19.25 11.70
C GLY A 240 -8.39 -20.31 11.76
N GLU A 241 -7.49 -20.35 10.77
CA GLU A 241 -6.27 -21.15 10.77
C GLU A 241 -5.10 -20.31 11.32
N VAL A 242 -4.76 -20.59 12.57
CA VAL A 242 -3.53 -20.21 13.31
C VAL A 242 -3.00 -18.80 13.01
N ALA A 243 -3.35 -17.84 13.89
CA ALA A 243 -2.65 -16.56 13.93
C ALA A 243 -1.14 -16.82 14.03
N VAL A 244 -0.37 -16.30 13.08
CA VAL A 244 1.10 -16.29 13.18
C VAL A 244 1.44 -15.35 14.33
N GLU A 245 1.59 -15.90 15.53
CA GLU A 245 2.09 -15.15 16.69
C GLU A 245 3.55 -14.78 16.41
N ILE A 246 3.79 -13.49 16.17
CA ILE A 246 5.14 -12.93 16.27
C ILE A 246 5.46 -12.92 17.76
N ALA A 247 6.52 -13.61 18.17
CA ALA A 247 6.87 -13.69 19.59
C ALA A 247 7.19 -12.29 20.12
N GLY A 248 6.70 -11.94 21.31
CA GLY A 248 7.15 -10.74 21.99
C GLY A 248 8.64 -10.83 22.36
N PRO A 249 9.36 -9.71 22.48
CA PRO A 249 10.78 -9.73 22.80
C PRO A 249 11.00 -10.22 24.23
N SER A 250 12.20 -10.74 24.52
CA SER A 250 12.60 -10.97 25.91
C SER A 250 12.89 -9.64 26.63
N PRO A 251 12.74 -9.54 27.97
CA PRO A 251 13.10 -8.32 28.70
C PRO A 251 14.55 -7.88 28.50
N ALA A 252 15.48 -8.85 28.36
CA ALA A 252 16.89 -8.56 28.11
C ALA A 252 17.13 -7.99 26.70
N ALA A 253 16.52 -8.61 25.68
CA ALA A 253 16.63 -8.13 24.30
C ALA A 253 16.01 -6.74 24.14
N LEU A 254 14.83 -6.52 24.73
CA LEU A 254 14.20 -5.21 24.71
C LEU A 254 15.07 -4.14 25.37
N ARG A 255 15.64 -4.42 26.54
CA ARG A 255 16.51 -3.47 27.24
C ARG A 255 17.76 -3.15 26.42
N GLN A 256 18.42 -4.16 25.87
CA GLN A 256 19.58 -3.97 25.00
C GLN A 256 19.24 -3.14 23.76
N PHE A 257 18.07 -3.37 23.17
CA PHE A 257 17.59 -2.61 22.02
C PHE A 257 17.24 -1.16 22.39
N ILE A 258 16.50 -0.95 23.48
CA ILE A 258 16.14 0.40 23.94
C ILE A 258 17.39 1.16 24.31
N ASP A 259 18.37 0.58 24.99
CA ASP A 259 19.58 1.30 25.43
C ASP A 259 20.45 1.79 24.25
N ARG A 260 20.29 1.18 23.07
CA ARG A 260 20.96 1.57 21.83
C ARG A 260 20.28 2.77 21.16
N ALA A 261 21.03 3.87 21.05
CA ALA A 261 20.51 5.10 20.44
C ALA A 261 20.11 4.88 18.98
N ASP A 262 20.95 4.24 18.17
CA ASP A 262 20.70 3.93 16.76
C ASP A 262 19.41 3.13 16.55
N ALA A 263 19.20 2.11 17.38
CA ALA A 263 18.01 1.27 17.34
C ALA A 263 16.72 2.04 17.67
N ARG A 264 16.75 2.92 18.69
CA ARG A 264 15.61 3.80 19.01
C ARG A 264 15.31 4.77 17.87
N LEU A 265 16.35 5.35 17.25
CA LEU A 265 16.17 6.32 16.16
C LEU A 265 15.55 5.69 14.90
N ALA A 266 15.83 4.42 14.62
CA ALA A 266 15.21 3.70 13.50
C ALA A 266 13.68 3.55 13.63
N LEU A 267 13.14 3.67 14.85
CA LEU A 267 11.69 3.60 15.08
C LEU A 267 11.00 4.95 14.96
N LEU A 268 11.74 6.06 14.94
CA LEU A 268 11.13 7.39 14.87
C LEU A 268 10.49 7.63 13.51
N ALA A 269 9.29 8.21 13.51
CA ALA A 269 8.64 8.68 12.29
C ALA A 269 9.41 9.85 11.68
N GLU A 270 9.28 10.06 10.36
CA GLU A 270 9.96 11.13 9.64
C GLU A 270 9.69 12.53 10.24
N GLY A 271 8.49 12.74 10.81
CA GLY A 271 8.12 13.98 11.51
C GLY A 271 8.54 14.05 12.99
N GLU A 272 9.24 13.06 13.53
CA GLU A 272 9.83 13.10 14.89
C GLU A 272 11.36 12.95 14.78
N PRO A 273 12.07 14.01 14.37
CA PRO A 273 13.52 13.95 14.26
C PRO A 273 14.18 13.72 15.64
N PRO A 274 15.41 13.18 15.69
CA PRO A 274 16.11 12.88 16.95
C PRO A 274 16.14 14.04 17.97
N PRO A 275 16.35 15.31 17.58
CA PRO A 275 16.29 16.42 18.52
C PRO A 275 14.91 16.64 19.13
N LEU A 276 13.82 16.40 18.37
CA LEU A 276 12.46 16.48 18.90
C LEU A 276 12.25 15.39 19.96
N HIS A 277 12.62 14.15 19.65
CA HIS A 277 12.57 13.06 20.62
C HIS A 277 13.32 13.40 21.93
N ALA A 278 14.54 13.94 21.81
CA ALA A 278 15.34 14.37 22.96
C ALA A 278 14.68 15.50 23.77
N LEU A 279 14.04 16.47 23.09
CA LEU A 279 13.30 17.55 23.73
C LEU A 279 12.15 16.99 24.60
N LEU A 280 11.34 16.08 24.05
CA LEU A 280 10.21 15.48 24.78
C LEU A 280 10.67 14.75 26.05
N ALA A 281 11.77 14.00 25.97
CA ALA A 281 12.35 13.31 27.13
C ALA A 281 12.90 14.29 28.19
N ALA A 282 13.52 15.39 27.77
CA ALA A 282 14.08 16.38 28.69
C ALA A 282 12.99 17.08 29.54
N ILE A 283 11.80 17.29 28.97
CA ILE A 283 10.72 18.04 29.62
C ILE A 283 9.71 17.17 30.37
N ASP A 284 9.70 15.85 30.17
CA ASP A 284 8.69 14.94 30.77
C ASP A 284 8.62 15.03 32.31
N GLY A 285 9.79 15.13 32.96
CA GLY A 285 9.87 15.26 34.42
C GLY A 285 9.26 16.56 34.96
N ALA A 286 9.30 17.65 34.18
CA ALA A 286 8.63 18.90 34.55
C ALA A 286 7.12 18.79 34.28
N VAL A 287 6.72 18.19 33.16
CA VAL A 287 5.32 17.95 32.81
C VAL A 287 4.59 17.17 33.90
N ALA A 288 5.24 16.23 34.60
CA ALA A 288 4.66 15.52 35.74
C ALA A 288 4.03 16.42 36.84
N ARG A 289 4.46 17.69 36.92
CA ARG A 289 3.99 18.67 37.92
C ARG A 289 3.02 19.71 37.37
N LEU A 290 2.69 19.64 36.08
CA LEU A 290 1.84 20.59 35.34
C LEU A 290 0.40 20.07 35.19
N GLY A 291 -0.12 19.40 36.21
CA GLY A 291 -1.43 18.75 36.14
C GLY A 291 -2.62 19.71 36.05
N HIS A 292 -2.43 20.98 36.39
CA HIS A 292 -3.46 22.02 36.24
C HIS A 292 -3.57 22.49 34.79
N GLU A 293 -2.43 22.63 34.13
CA GLU A 293 -2.24 23.12 32.76
C GLU A 293 -2.57 22.02 31.76
N PHE A 294 -2.25 20.78 32.11
CA PHE A 294 -2.52 19.59 31.32
C PHE A 294 -3.41 18.62 32.12
N PRO A 295 -4.75 18.77 32.08
CA PRO A 295 -5.64 17.93 32.87
C PRO A 295 -5.40 16.43 32.70
N SER A 296 -5.08 15.97 31.48
CA SER A 296 -4.81 14.56 31.14
C SER A 296 -3.79 13.83 32.04
N ILE A 297 -2.85 14.55 32.64
CA ILE A 297 -1.86 14.00 33.61
C ILE A 297 -2.28 14.20 35.07
N GLY A 298 -3.17 15.15 35.33
CA GLY A 298 -3.63 15.52 36.67
C GLY A 298 -4.70 14.57 37.24
N PRO A 299 -5.00 14.68 38.55
CA PRO A 299 -6.08 13.95 39.18
C PRO A 299 -7.49 14.51 38.86
N SER A 300 -7.58 15.70 38.27
CA SER A 300 -8.85 16.32 37.85
C SER A 300 -9.49 15.60 36.65
N ASP A 301 -8.71 14.87 35.88
CA ASP A 301 -9.13 14.17 34.66
C ASP A 301 -9.64 12.75 34.91
N LEU A 302 -9.77 12.34 36.18
CA LEU A 302 -10.27 11.01 36.51
C LEU A 302 -11.74 10.86 36.14
N ALA A 303 -12.04 9.79 35.41
CA ALA A 303 -13.39 9.40 35.06
C ALA A 303 -13.75 8.02 35.64
N PRO A 304 -15.03 7.73 35.86
CA PRO A 304 -15.46 6.40 36.24
C PRO A 304 -15.12 5.39 35.13
N MET A 305 -14.55 4.26 35.52
CA MET A 305 -14.31 3.14 34.61
C MET A 305 -15.65 2.62 34.06
N PRO A 306 -15.82 2.49 32.73
CA PRO A 306 -17.02 1.88 32.17
C PRO A 306 -17.22 0.46 32.70
N LYS A 307 -18.48 0.09 32.96
CA LYS A 307 -18.83 -1.24 33.45
C LYS A 307 -18.70 -2.25 32.30
N GLY A 308 -17.78 -3.20 32.40
CA GLY A 308 -17.58 -4.24 31.39
C GLY A 308 -16.54 -5.30 31.79
N GLU A 309 -16.63 -6.48 31.18
CA GLU A 309 -15.83 -7.67 31.51
C GLU A 309 -14.37 -7.59 31.01
N GLY A 310 -14.05 -6.68 30.08
CA GLY A 310 -12.73 -6.56 29.46
C GLY A 310 -11.59 -6.08 30.36
N GLY A 311 -11.88 -5.61 31.58
CA GLY A 311 -10.86 -5.10 32.50
C GLY A 311 -9.82 -6.14 32.91
N THR A 312 -10.22 -7.41 33.07
CA THR A 312 -9.32 -8.49 33.50
C THR A 312 -8.27 -8.83 32.45
N VAL A 313 -8.69 -8.95 31.18
CA VAL A 313 -7.77 -9.28 30.08
C VAL A 313 -6.77 -8.15 29.84
N LEU A 314 -7.23 -6.90 29.90
CA LEU A 314 -6.35 -5.73 29.77
C LEU A 314 -5.34 -5.63 30.92
N LEU A 315 -5.72 -6.00 32.14
CA LEU A 315 -4.79 -6.07 33.27
C LEU A 315 -3.72 -7.14 33.06
N GLU A 316 -4.06 -8.28 32.46
CA GLU A 316 -3.08 -9.32 32.13
C GLU A 316 -2.07 -8.82 31.08
N VAL A 317 -2.55 -8.17 30.02
CA VAL A 317 -1.69 -7.55 29.00
C VAL A 317 -0.78 -6.49 29.64
N ALA A 318 -1.33 -5.63 30.49
CA ALA A 318 -0.55 -4.60 31.18
C ALA A 318 0.50 -5.21 32.13
N ARG A 319 0.20 -6.33 32.79
CA ARG A 319 1.16 -7.05 33.64
C ARG A 319 2.30 -7.65 32.82
N LYS A 320 2.01 -8.31 31.69
CA LYS A 320 3.03 -8.85 30.78
C LYS A 320 3.96 -7.75 30.26
N LEU A 321 3.40 -6.62 29.84
CA LEU A 321 4.18 -5.46 29.38
C LEU A 321 4.98 -4.80 30.52
N ALA A 322 4.47 -4.82 31.75
CA ALA A 322 5.20 -4.34 32.92
C ALA A 322 6.41 -5.21 33.24
N GLU A 323 6.25 -6.53 33.21
CA GLU A 323 7.36 -7.49 33.35
C GLU A 323 8.41 -7.28 32.26
N LEU A 324 7.98 -7.15 31.01
CA LEU A 324 8.84 -6.86 29.87
C LEU A 324 9.64 -5.56 30.04
N SER A 325 8.98 -4.51 30.51
CA SER A 325 9.57 -3.18 30.71
C SER A 325 10.27 -3.03 32.06
N GLN A 326 10.35 -4.09 32.87
CA GLN A 326 10.92 -4.08 34.24
C GLN A 326 10.29 -3.00 35.14
N THR A 327 8.98 -2.82 35.03
CA THR A 327 8.19 -1.87 35.84
C THR A 327 7.22 -2.60 36.76
N ARG A 328 6.66 -1.90 37.75
CA ARG A 328 5.59 -2.48 38.58
C ARG A 328 4.30 -2.56 37.77
N ALA A 329 3.53 -3.63 37.97
CA ALA A 329 2.25 -3.82 37.30
C ALA A 329 1.34 -2.58 37.50
N PRO A 330 0.87 -1.95 36.42
CA PRO A 330 0.08 -0.74 36.53
C PRO A 330 -1.37 -1.03 36.87
N ARG A 331 -2.05 -0.02 37.40
CA ARG A 331 -3.52 0.03 37.45
C ARG A 331 -4.07 0.54 36.13
N LEU A 332 -5.31 0.16 35.80
CA LEU A 332 -6.04 0.75 34.69
C LEU A 332 -6.99 1.83 35.20
N GLN A 333 -7.08 2.94 34.47
CA GLN A 333 -7.93 4.06 34.84
C GLN A 333 -8.55 4.73 33.60
N ALA A 334 -9.74 5.31 33.77
CA ALA A 334 -10.39 6.10 32.74
C ALA A 334 -10.09 7.60 32.89
N SER A 335 -9.97 8.28 31.75
CA SER A 335 -9.72 9.71 31.60
C SER A 335 -10.92 10.41 30.96
N SER A 336 -11.30 11.60 31.43
CA SER A 336 -12.33 12.40 30.77
C SER A 336 -11.81 13.07 29.50
N THR A 337 -10.50 13.28 29.39
CA THR A 337 -9.83 13.78 28.18
C THR A 337 -9.93 12.76 27.04
N HIS A 338 -10.30 13.27 25.87
CA HIS A 338 -10.53 12.47 24.67
C HIS A 338 -9.24 11.89 24.12
N ASN A 339 -9.26 10.61 23.72
CA ASN A 339 -8.11 9.87 23.15
C ASN A 339 -6.85 9.83 24.02
N THR A 340 -6.97 10.09 25.33
CA THR A 340 -5.86 9.94 26.27
C THR A 340 -5.34 8.50 26.24
N VAL A 341 -4.03 8.34 26.14
CA VAL A 341 -3.33 7.06 26.31
C VAL A 341 -2.01 7.33 27.01
N ILE A 342 -1.98 7.22 28.34
CA ILE A 342 -0.83 7.71 29.10
C ILE A 342 -0.39 6.71 30.16
N PHE A 343 0.91 6.64 30.38
CA PHE A 343 1.50 5.91 31.49
C PHE A 343 1.97 6.89 32.57
N LEU A 344 1.42 6.80 33.76
CA LEU A 344 1.81 7.61 34.92
C LEU A 344 2.60 6.73 35.88
N GLN A 345 3.84 7.11 36.19
CA GLN A 345 4.71 6.30 37.08
C GLN A 345 4.41 6.54 38.57
N ASP A 346 3.98 7.75 38.93
CA ASP A 346 3.91 8.21 40.32
C ASP A 346 2.48 8.65 40.69
N PRO A 347 2.02 8.41 41.94
CA PRO A 347 2.70 7.64 43.01
C PRO A 347 2.62 6.11 42.80
N LEU A 348 1.74 5.65 41.90
CA LEU A 348 1.62 4.24 41.51
C LEU A 348 1.51 4.15 39.99
N PRO A 349 2.20 3.18 39.36
CA PRO A 349 2.08 2.94 37.93
C PRO A 349 0.63 2.80 37.51
N THR A 350 0.21 3.61 36.54
CA THR A 350 -1.17 3.68 36.07
C THR A 350 -1.17 3.89 34.56
N VAL A 351 -1.85 3.00 33.84
CA VAL A 351 -2.22 3.22 32.45
C VAL A 351 -3.60 3.85 32.43
N ARG A 352 -3.67 5.08 31.91
CA ARG A 352 -4.91 5.84 31.84
C ARG A 352 -5.33 6.00 30.39
N LEU A 353 -6.58 5.62 30.09
CA LEU A 353 -7.16 5.66 28.76
C LEU A 353 -8.42 6.54 28.75
N GLY A 354 -8.65 7.31 27.69
CA GLY A 354 -9.86 8.15 27.55
C GLY A 354 -11.14 7.31 27.60
N VAL A 355 -12.19 7.80 28.27
CA VAL A 355 -13.51 7.13 28.36
C VAL A 355 -14.07 6.82 26.97
N ASN A 356 -13.83 7.70 26.00
CA ASN A 356 -14.25 7.48 24.63
C ASN A 356 -13.61 6.22 24.01
N LEU A 357 -12.36 5.91 24.37
CA LEU A 357 -11.65 4.70 23.91
C LEU A 357 -12.17 3.46 24.61
N TRP A 358 -12.46 3.55 25.91
CA TRP A 358 -13.11 2.47 26.66
C TRP A 358 -14.48 2.11 26.07
N ASN A 359 -15.28 3.12 25.75
CA ASN A 359 -16.63 2.95 25.22
C ASN A 359 -16.67 2.35 23.81
N LEU A 360 -15.52 2.23 23.13
CA LEU A 360 -15.43 1.54 21.85
C LEU A 360 -15.74 0.05 21.97
N GLY A 361 -15.46 -0.55 23.13
CA GLY A 361 -15.67 -1.98 23.39
C GLY A 361 -14.80 -2.92 22.52
N ASP A 362 -13.85 -2.38 21.76
CA ASP A 362 -12.94 -3.16 20.92
C ASP A 362 -11.74 -3.61 21.75
N GLU A 363 -11.82 -4.84 22.27
CA GLU A 363 -10.75 -5.43 23.08
C GLU A 363 -9.39 -5.41 22.36
N LEU A 364 -9.38 -5.65 21.05
CA LEU A 364 -8.16 -5.67 20.25
C LEU A 364 -7.50 -4.30 20.22
N ALA A 365 -8.29 -3.24 20.01
CA ALA A 365 -7.79 -1.87 20.09
C ALA A 365 -7.28 -1.55 21.50
N MET A 366 -8.01 -1.95 22.54
CA MET A 366 -7.64 -1.66 23.93
C MET A 366 -6.30 -2.30 24.33
N ARG A 367 -6.02 -3.54 23.89
CA ARG A 367 -4.71 -4.18 24.09
C ARG A 367 -3.58 -3.36 23.44
N GLY A 368 -3.79 -2.90 22.20
CA GLY A 368 -2.84 -2.06 21.49
C GLY A 368 -2.65 -0.68 22.14
N LEU A 369 -3.71 -0.08 22.70
CA LEU A 369 -3.62 1.20 23.43
C LEU A 369 -2.80 1.08 24.72
N VAL A 370 -2.94 -0.04 25.45
CA VAL A 370 -2.05 -0.34 26.59
C VAL A 370 -0.60 -0.44 26.12
N ALA A 371 -0.34 -1.13 25.01
CA ALA A 371 1.00 -1.22 24.44
C ALA A 371 1.58 0.14 24.03
N VAL A 372 0.76 1.04 23.47
CA VAL A 372 1.15 2.43 23.16
C VAL A 372 1.57 3.18 24.43
N ALA A 373 0.87 3.01 25.56
CA ALA A 373 1.28 3.63 26.82
C ALA A 373 2.65 3.13 27.30
N PHE A 374 2.93 1.83 27.15
CA PHE A 374 4.25 1.25 27.46
C PHE A 374 5.34 1.67 26.47
N ALA A 375 5.01 1.83 25.18
CA ALA A 375 5.94 2.37 24.19
C ALA A 375 6.38 3.79 24.56
N ARG A 376 5.44 4.65 24.95
CA ARG A 376 5.74 6.02 25.41
C ARG A 376 6.66 6.05 26.63
N LEU A 377 6.46 5.11 27.55
CA LEU A 377 7.35 4.89 28.70
C LEU A 377 8.74 4.45 28.26
N ALA A 378 8.85 3.49 27.35
CA ALA A 378 10.12 2.98 26.82
C ALA A 378 10.93 4.07 26.09
N PHE A 379 10.25 5.00 25.43
CA PHE A 379 10.86 6.19 24.83
C PHE A 379 11.22 7.30 25.84
N GLY A 380 10.93 7.12 27.14
CA GLY A 380 11.38 8.02 28.20
C GLY A 380 10.58 9.31 28.36
N ALA A 381 9.45 9.45 27.65
CA ALA A 381 8.58 10.62 27.74
C ALA A 381 7.09 10.23 27.82
N PRO A 382 6.69 9.37 28.79
CA PRO A 382 5.36 8.80 28.82
C PRO A 382 4.24 9.83 28.94
N ARG A 383 4.50 10.96 29.60
CA ARG A 383 3.51 11.99 29.87
C ARG A 383 3.38 12.94 28.70
N VAL A 384 4.50 13.46 28.22
CA VAL A 384 4.55 14.42 27.12
C VAL A 384 3.98 13.80 25.84
N ARG A 385 4.39 12.57 25.51
CA ARG A 385 3.86 11.86 24.33
C ARG A 385 2.39 11.48 24.49
N GLY A 386 1.92 11.43 25.73
CA GLY A 386 0.52 11.20 26.11
C GLY A 386 -0.42 12.39 25.92
N LEU A 387 0.14 13.60 25.72
CA LEU A 387 -0.65 14.83 25.65
C LEU A 387 -1.48 14.93 24.37
N PRO A 388 -2.64 15.61 24.41
CA PRO A 388 -3.41 15.91 23.21
C PRO A 388 -2.62 16.86 22.28
N PRO A 389 -2.91 16.89 20.96
CA PRO A 389 -2.14 17.67 19.98
C PRO A 389 -1.93 19.14 20.36
N VAL A 390 -3.00 19.82 20.79
CA VAL A 390 -2.94 21.25 21.20
C VAL A 390 -1.99 21.47 22.39
N ALA A 391 -1.92 20.51 23.31
CA ALA A 391 -1.02 20.60 24.47
C ALA A 391 0.43 20.34 24.08
N ILE A 392 0.69 19.46 23.10
CA ILE A 392 2.03 19.27 22.52
C ILE A 392 2.48 20.56 21.83
N ASP A 393 1.63 21.16 21.01
CA ASP A 393 1.95 22.40 20.29
C ASP A 393 2.27 23.55 21.26
N LEU A 394 1.46 23.71 22.32
CA LEU A 394 1.70 24.68 23.40
C LEU A 394 3.02 24.42 24.14
N LEU A 395 3.32 23.16 24.46
CA LEU A 395 4.54 22.77 25.16
C LEU A 395 5.80 23.00 24.31
N LEU A 396 5.71 22.79 22.99
CA LEU A 396 6.79 23.09 22.06
C LEU A 396 7.03 24.60 21.97
N ALA A 397 5.98 25.40 21.81
CA ALA A 397 6.10 26.87 21.81
C ALA A 397 6.75 27.37 23.11
N ALA A 398 6.33 26.84 24.27
CA ALA A 398 6.93 27.18 25.56
C ALA A 398 8.40 26.75 25.64
N SER A 399 8.78 25.61 25.07
CA SER A 399 10.17 25.15 25.06
C SER A 399 11.09 26.09 24.27
N PHE A 400 10.64 26.56 23.09
CA PHE A 400 11.36 27.55 22.30
C PHE A 400 11.52 28.89 23.04
N GLU A 401 10.44 29.39 23.65
CA GLU A 401 10.45 30.64 24.43
C GLU A 401 11.40 30.57 25.65
N ILE A 402 11.48 29.41 26.30
CA ILE A 402 12.41 29.20 27.43
C ILE A 402 13.86 29.19 26.96
N SER A 403 14.12 28.56 25.81
CA SER A 403 15.46 28.47 25.23
C SER A 403 15.96 29.79 24.63
N GLY A 404 15.06 30.76 24.36
CA GLY A 404 15.39 31.98 23.63
C GLY A 404 15.71 31.75 22.16
N VAL A 405 15.37 30.57 21.61
CA VAL A 405 15.53 30.26 20.19
C VAL A 405 14.24 30.65 19.47
N PHE A 406 14.36 31.53 18.48
CA PHE A 406 13.23 31.90 17.64
C PHE A 406 12.93 30.79 16.62
N ASN A 407 11.68 30.35 16.56
CA ASN A 407 11.15 29.54 15.48
C ASN A 407 9.87 30.22 14.95
N PRO A 408 9.86 30.72 13.70
CA PRO A 408 8.71 31.44 13.14
C PRO A 408 7.49 30.56 12.85
N LEU A 409 7.62 29.24 12.99
CA LEU A 409 6.65 28.23 12.54
C LEU A 409 6.13 27.37 13.69
N THR A 410 6.38 27.74 14.95
CA THR A 410 5.60 27.18 16.07
C THR A 410 4.18 27.71 16.00
N ALA A 411 3.19 26.91 16.39
CA ALA A 411 1.82 27.40 16.59
C ALA A 411 1.85 28.70 17.43
N ASP A 412 0.90 29.61 17.20
CA ASP A 412 0.74 30.87 17.94
C ASP A 412 -0.30 30.66 19.05
N PRO A 413 0.08 30.11 20.23
CA PRO A 413 -0.85 29.90 21.33
C PRO A 413 -1.27 31.23 21.96
N ASP A 414 -2.32 31.18 22.78
CA ASP A 414 -2.71 32.31 23.63
C ASP A 414 -1.48 32.81 24.43
N PRO A 415 -1.04 34.08 24.25
CA PRO A 415 0.16 34.60 24.89
C PRO A 415 0.13 34.53 26.42
N ARG A 416 -1.07 34.61 27.03
CA ARG A 416 -1.20 34.51 28.49
C ARG A 416 -0.92 33.09 28.97
N VAL A 417 -1.54 32.11 28.32
CA VAL A 417 -1.35 30.68 28.64
C VAL A 417 0.10 30.27 28.39
N LEU A 418 0.70 30.75 27.30
CA LEU A 418 2.11 30.54 27.00
C LEU A 418 3.02 31.14 28.08
N GLY A 419 2.80 32.40 28.45
CA GLY A 419 3.61 33.09 29.46
C GLY A 419 3.58 32.41 30.83
N GLU A 420 2.40 31.95 31.26
CA GLU A 420 2.22 31.18 32.50
C GLU A 420 2.99 29.85 32.44
N LEU A 421 2.84 29.08 31.35
CA LEU A 421 3.53 27.81 31.17
C LEU A 421 5.06 27.97 31.11
N VAL A 422 5.55 29.01 30.43
CA VAL A 422 6.98 29.35 30.33
C VAL A 422 7.58 29.63 31.71
N ALA A 423 6.88 30.42 32.53
CA ALA A 423 7.31 30.72 33.89
C ALA A 423 7.38 29.44 34.74
N GLN A 424 6.37 28.57 34.65
CA GLN A 424 6.35 27.32 35.40
C GLN A 424 7.45 26.35 34.95
N LEU A 425 7.62 26.14 33.65
CA LEU A 425 8.65 25.24 33.12
C LEU A 425 10.07 25.71 33.48
N ARG A 426 10.37 27.02 33.45
CA ARG A 426 11.66 27.55 33.91
C ARG A 426 11.95 27.20 35.37
N ASN A 427 10.92 27.21 36.21
CA ASN A 427 11.04 26.89 37.63
C ASN A 427 11.16 25.38 37.89
N LEU A 428 10.53 24.55 37.05
CA LEU A 428 10.44 23.11 37.23
C LEU A 428 11.59 22.34 36.56
N LEU A 429 12.19 22.87 35.50
CA LEU A 429 13.26 22.19 34.76
C LEU A 429 14.62 22.30 35.48
N PRO A 430 15.29 21.18 35.79
CA PRO A 430 16.66 21.21 36.28
C PRO A 430 17.61 21.85 35.25
N ARG A 431 18.70 22.48 35.72
CA ARG A 431 19.72 23.12 34.85
C ARG A 431 20.22 22.22 33.72
N ARG A 432 20.46 20.93 34.02
CA ARG A 432 20.89 19.95 33.00
C ARG A 432 19.85 19.77 31.89
N HIS A 433 18.57 19.75 32.24
CA HIS A 433 17.48 19.58 31.27
C HIS A 433 17.23 20.87 30.51
N LEU A 434 17.36 22.05 31.14
CA LEU A 434 17.33 23.34 30.45
C LEU A 434 18.37 23.40 29.33
N LYS A 435 19.59 22.90 29.60
CA LYS A 435 20.63 22.83 28.56
C LYS A 435 20.25 21.89 27.41
N ALA A 436 19.69 20.72 27.73
CA ALA A 436 19.21 19.78 26.71
C ALA A 436 18.06 20.37 25.86
N VAL A 437 17.12 21.10 26.49
CA VAL A 437 16.05 21.83 25.81
C VAL A 437 16.63 22.88 24.87
N GLU A 438 17.60 23.68 25.34
CA GLU A 438 18.27 24.70 24.52
C GLU A 438 18.95 24.08 23.29
N ASP A 439 19.71 23.00 23.47
CA ASP A 439 20.43 22.34 22.39
C ASP A 439 19.47 21.70 21.38
N ALA A 440 18.37 21.09 21.85
CA ALA A 440 17.33 20.54 20.98
C ALA A 440 16.59 21.64 20.20
N CYS A 441 16.17 22.73 20.84
CA CYS A 441 15.52 23.86 20.18
C CYS A 441 16.43 24.50 19.12
N LYS A 442 17.74 24.64 19.38
CA LYS A 442 18.70 25.12 18.37
C LYS A 442 18.76 24.21 17.15
N ALA A 443 18.77 22.90 17.35
CA ALA A 443 18.75 21.93 16.26
C ALA A 443 17.41 21.93 15.48
N LEU A 444 16.32 22.31 16.15
CA LEU A 444 14.96 22.37 15.57
C LEU A 444 14.58 23.76 15.06
N ALA A 445 15.48 24.74 15.06
CA ALA A 445 15.15 26.12 14.68
C ALA A 445 14.63 26.26 13.24
N GLY A 446 15.05 25.36 12.34
CA GLY A 446 14.57 25.29 10.95
C GLY A 446 13.51 24.22 10.70
N HIS A 447 13.01 23.54 11.74
CA HIS A 447 12.01 22.49 11.61
C HIS A 447 10.60 23.09 11.63
N THR A 448 9.75 22.63 10.70
CA THR A 448 8.35 23.09 10.58
C THR A 448 7.45 22.30 11.52
N PHE A 449 6.72 23.01 12.40
CA PHE A 449 5.76 22.41 13.32
C PHE A 449 4.32 22.73 12.88
N ASP A 450 3.81 21.98 11.90
CA ASP A 450 2.40 22.15 11.51
C ASP A 450 1.47 21.70 12.66
N PRO A 451 0.37 22.44 12.95
CA PRO A 451 -0.54 22.10 14.04
C PRO A 451 -1.01 20.64 14.00
N GLY A 452 -0.74 19.90 15.08
CA GLY A 452 -1.08 18.49 15.22
C GLY A 452 -0.31 17.48 14.33
N SER A 453 0.55 17.92 13.41
CA SER A 453 1.40 16.99 12.62
C SER A 453 2.45 16.34 13.51
N THR A 454 3.03 17.10 14.42
CA THR A 454 4.00 16.65 15.42
C THR A 454 3.42 15.53 16.30
N ALA A 455 2.21 15.75 16.83
CA ALA A 455 1.52 14.74 17.63
C ALA A 455 1.23 13.46 16.84
N ARG A 456 0.92 13.58 15.55
CA ARG A 456 0.74 12.42 14.65
C ARG A 456 2.05 11.67 14.42
N ALA A 457 3.16 12.37 14.21
CA ALA A 457 4.48 11.75 14.05
C ALA A 457 4.93 11.03 15.33
N ILE A 458 4.77 11.66 16.50
CA ILE A 458 5.03 11.03 17.81
C ILE A 458 4.19 9.76 17.98
N ARG A 459 2.89 9.83 17.66
CA ARG A 459 1.99 8.68 17.70
C ARG A 459 2.43 7.57 16.75
N ALA A 460 2.91 7.91 15.55
CA ALA A 460 3.42 6.91 14.61
C ALA A 460 4.64 6.20 15.20
N SER A 461 5.59 6.91 15.82
CA SER A 461 6.71 6.30 16.54
C SER A 461 6.26 5.43 17.71
N ASP A 462 5.27 5.88 18.49
CA ASP A 462 4.67 5.11 19.59
C ASP A 462 4.09 3.79 19.09
N LEU A 463 3.33 3.83 18.00
CA LEU A 463 2.68 2.65 17.41
C LEU A 463 3.71 1.63 16.89
N ARG A 464 4.80 2.10 16.26
CA ARG A 464 5.88 1.23 15.77
C ARG A 464 6.53 0.46 16.93
N LEU A 465 6.92 1.15 18.00
CA LEU A 465 7.49 0.48 19.16
C LEU A 465 6.44 -0.40 19.87
N ALA A 466 5.18 0.04 19.95
CA ALA A 466 4.11 -0.79 20.51
C ALA A 466 3.97 -2.11 19.77
N THR A 467 4.08 -2.12 18.43
CA THR A 467 4.02 -3.36 17.63
C THR A 467 5.18 -4.30 17.96
N LEU A 468 6.39 -3.75 18.17
CA LEU A 468 7.54 -4.54 18.61
C LEU A 468 7.38 -5.08 20.03
N LEU A 469 6.80 -4.30 20.94
CA LEU A 469 6.57 -4.73 22.33
C LEU A 469 5.56 -5.88 22.41
N THR A 470 4.52 -5.86 21.58
CA THR A 470 3.46 -6.87 21.61
C THR A 470 3.77 -8.08 20.75
N GLY A 471 4.53 -7.93 19.66
CA GLY A 471 4.56 -8.93 18.61
C GLY A 471 3.17 -9.12 17.97
N ASP A 472 2.30 -8.13 18.04
CA ASP A 472 0.93 -8.24 17.53
C ASP A 472 0.56 -6.98 16.75
N ALA A 473 0.63 -7.10 15.43
CA ALA A 473 0.22 -6.05 14.51
C ALA A 473 -1.29 -5.80 14.54
N SER A 474 -2.10 -6.81 14.88
CA SER A 474 -3.57 -6.68 14.86
C SER A 474 -4.05 -5.72 15.95
N CYS A 475 -3.54 -5.84 17.18
CA CYS A 475 -3.89 -4.93 18.27
C CYS A 475 -3.41 -3.50 18.02
N THR A 476 -2.22 -3.33 17.44
CA THR A 476 -1.64 -2.00 17.18
C THR A 476 -2.25 -1.30 15.97
N LEU A 477 -2.60 -2.02 14.91
CA LEU A 477 -3.41 -1.48 13.80
C LEU A 477 -4.81 -1.08 14.28
N SER A 478 -5.42 -1.88 15.15
CA SER A 478 -6.72 -1.57 15.73
C SER A 478 -6.66 -0.32 16.64
N ALA A 479 -5.61 -0.20 17.45
CA ALA A 479 -5.36 0.99 18.27
C ALA A 479 -5.11 2.23 17.41
N ALA A 480 -4.37 2.12 16.31
CA ALA A 480 -4.16 3.20 15.36
C ALA A 480 -5.49 3.70 14.77
N CYS A 481 -6.39 2.78 14.40
CA CYS A 481 -7.73 3.12 13.92
C CYS A 481 -8.55 3.84 15.00
N ALA A 482 -8.53 3.34 16.23
CA ALA A 482 -9.24 3.95 17.35
C ALA A 482 -8.76 5.37 17.65
N LEU A 483 -7.45 5.62 17.61
CA LEU A 483 -6.84 6.94 17.81
C LEU A 483 -7.15 7.96 16.70
N ASP A 484 -7.52 7.48 15.51
CA ASP A 484 -8.04 8.30 14.41
C ASP A 484 -9.58 8.46 14.48
N GLY A 485 -10.24 7.87 15.47
CA GLY A 485 -11.70 7.87 15.59
C GLY A 485 -12.42 6.98 14.56
N VAL A 486 -11.68 6.06 13.92
CA VAL A 486 -12.23 5.16 12.90
C VAL A 486 -12.77 3.90 13.57
N MET A 487 -14.10 3.82 13.64
CA MET A 487 -14.82 2.75 14.34
C MET A 487 -15.74 1.94 13.43
N GLY A 488 -16.05 0.72 13.89
CA GLY A 488 -16.99 -0.19 13.23
C GLY A 488 -16.43 -0.87 11.96
N GLY A 489 -16.99 -2.03 11.64
CA GLY A 489 -16.55 -2.84 10.49
C GLY A 489 -15.32 -3.70 10.77
N SER A 490 -14.85 -4.41 9.74
CA SER A 490 -13.65 -5.26 9.86
C SER A 490 -12.38 -4.42 10.01
N LEU A 491 -11.31 -5.01 10.55
CA LEU A 491 -10.03 -4.31 10.68
C LEU A 491 -9.54 -3.77 9.33
N LYS A 492 -9.68 -4.53 8.25
CA LYS A 492 -9.40 -4.07 6.87
C LYS A 492 -10.12 -2.77 6.51
N GLN A 493 -11.42 -2.68 6.78
CA GLN A 493 -12.23 -1.50 6.46
C GLN A 493 -11.78 -0.29 7.29
N ARG A 494 -11.40 -0.51 8.55
CA ARG A 494 -10.88 0.53 9.43
C ARG A 494 -9.50 1.00 8.99
N THR A 495 -8.58 0.09 8.68
CA THR A 495 -7.25 0.42 8.17
C THR A 495 -7.33 1.25 6.88
N ASN A 496 -8.24 0.92 5.95
CA ASN A 496 -8.44 1.73 4.74
C ASN A 496 -8.93 3.16 5.00
N ARG A 497 -9.49 3.45 6.19
CA ARG A 497 -9.99 4.78 6.56
C ARG A 497 -9.09 5.52 7.57
N SER A 498 -8.20 4.81 8.25
CA SER A 498 -7.27 5.37 9.24
C SER A 498 -5.92 5.66 8.61
N ARG A 499 -5.49 6.92 8.68
CA ARG A 499 -4.17 7.33 8.18
C ARG A 499 -3.06 6.75 9.05
N SER A 500 -3.23 6.77 10.37
CA SER A 500 -2.25 6.21 11.32
C SER A 500 -2.04 4.71 11.08
N ALA A 501 -3.11 3.96 10.80
CA ALA A 501 -3.00 2.53 10.51
C ALA A 501 -2.34 2.25 9.15
N GLN A 502 -2.59 3.08 8.13
CA GLN A 502 -1.91 2.98 6.83
C GLN A 502 -0.42 3.25 6.94
N ASP A 503 -0.04 4.33 7.63
CA ASP A 503 1.36 4.71 7.84
C ASP A 503 2.09 3.64 8.67
N LEU A 504 1.43 3.07 9.69
CA LEU A 504 1.96 1.94 10.44
C LEU A 504 2.16 0.72 9.52
N LEU A 505 1.11 0.29 8.81
CA LEU A 505 1.16 -0.90 7.94
C LEU A 505 2.26 -0.80 6.87
N ALA A 506 2.41 0.36 6.24
CA ALA A 506 3.47 0.60 5.26
C ALA A 506 4.87 0.53 5.88
N HIS A 507 5.03 1.00 7.12
CA HIS A 507 6.30 0.90 7.84
C HIS A 507 6.63 -0.53 8.28
N LEU A 508 5.63 -1.32 8.71
CA LEU A 508 5.85 -2.69 9.19
C LEU A 508 6.48 -3.61 8.13
N ILE A 509 6.27 -3.34 6.85
CA ILE A 509 6.89 -4.08 5.74
C ILE A 509 8.27 -3.52 5.33
N GLY A 510 8.70 -2.37 5.86
CA GLY A 510 9.96 -1.69 5.51
C GLY A 510 11.20 -2.31 6.16
N ASP A 511 12.38 -2.10 5.56
CA ASP A 511 13.65 -2.71 6.01
C ASP A 511 13.99 -2.37 7.46
N ASP A 512 13.84 -1.11 7.86
CA ASP A 512 14.21 -0.64 9.20
C ASP A 512 13.42 -1.36 10.29
N PHE A 513 12.11 -1.53 10.07
CA PHE A 513 11.25 -2.24 11.00
C PHE A 513 11.58 -3.74 11.06
N ILE A 514 11.75 -4.37 9.90
CA ILE A 514 12.09 -5.79 9.83
C ILE A 514 13.44 -6.05 10.50
N ALA A 515 14.44 -5.19 10.28
CA ALA A 515 15.74 -5.28 10.95
C ALA A 515 15.61 -5.14 12.47
N ALA A 516 14.81 -4.17 12.95
CA ALA A 516 14.55 -4.00 14.38
C ALA A 516 13.85 -5.22 15.01
N ALA A 517 12.84 -5.75 14.33
CA ALA A 517 12.09 -6.93 14.77
C ALA A 517 12.97 -8.19 14.83
N VAL A 518 13.84 -8.41 13.84
CA VAL A 518 14.81 -9.53 13.86
C VAL A 518 15.82 -9.37 15.01
N GLN A 519 16.32 -8.15 15.25
CA GLN A 519 17.24 -7.88 16.36
C GLN A 519 16.60 -8.13 17.74
N LEU A 520 15.30 -7.86 17.87
CA LEU A 520 14.53 -8.12 19.08
C LEU A 520 14.10 -9.59 19.24
N GLY A 521 14.34 -10.43 18.22
CA GLY A 521 13.92 -11.82 18.20
C GLY A 521 12.41 -12.00 18.07
N THR A 522 11.70 -10.97 17.58
CA THR A 522 10.25 -11.03 17.39
C THR A 522 9.91 -11.67 16.04
N LEU A 523 10.76 -11.46 15.02
CA LEU A 523 10.60 -12.04 13.68
C LEU A 523 11.55 -13.19 13.39
#